data_AF-A0A0G1LRQ9-F1
#
_entry.id   AF-A0A0G1LRQ9-F1
#
_cell.length_a   1.000
_cell.length_b   1.000
_cell.length_c   1.000
_cell.angle_alpha   90.00
_cell.angle_beta   90.00
_cell.angle_gamma   90.00
#
_symmetry.space_group_name_H-M   'P 1'
#
loop_
_entity.id
_entity.type
_entity.pdbx_description
1 polymer ?
#
loop_
_entity_poly.entity_id
_entity_poly.type
_entity_poly.pdbx_seq_one_letter_code
_entity_poly.pdbx_strand_id
1 'polypeptide(L)' 'MLNKRTNIMFDENVWNTLALYAKKKKTTVGVLVRDAVEKTYSVSDKQKRMMRAHRNIVKLRTVGKSLDYKALIEEGRKW' A
#
# COMPACT_ATOMS: atom_id res chain seq x y z
N MET A 1 8.37 -19.15 20.54
CA MET A 1 9.15 -18.70 19.37
C MET A 1 10.62 -19.00 19.63
N LEU A 2 11.28 -19.76 18.76
CA LEU A 2 12.71 -20.02 18.86
C LEU A 2 13.46 -18.81 18.26
N ASN A 3 14.00 -17.94 19.10
CA ASN A 3 14.72 -16.76 18.65
C ASN A 3 16.15 -17.13 18.26
N LYS A 4 16.55 -16.81 17.02
CA LYS A 4 17.93 -16.93 16.55
C LYS A 4 18.56 -15.55 16.47
N ARG A 5 19.77 -15.40 17.01
CA ARG A 5 20.59 -14.19 16.86
C ARG A 5 21.54 -14.39 15.70
N THR A 6 21.66 -13.39 14.85
CA THR A 6 22.57 -13.37 13.71
C THR A 6 23.18 -11.97 13.60
N ASN A 7 24.43 -11.90 13.14
CA ASN A 7 25.10 -10.65 12.84
C ASN A 7 25.01 -10.40 11.34
N ILE A 8 24.39 -9.29 10.96
CA ILE A 8 24.22 -8.87 9.56
C ILE A 8 24.99 -7.57 9.40
N MET A 9 25.90 -7.52 8.43
CA MET A 9 26.55 -6.27 8.06
C MET A 9 25.63 -5.45 7.17
N PHE A 10 25.47 -4.18 7.51
CA PHE A 10 24.77 -3.18 6.72
C PHE A 10 25.74 -2.05 6.39
N ASP A 11 25.56 -1.45 5.23
CA ASP A 11 26.22 -0.19 4.90
C ASP A 11 25.73 0.91 5.83
N GLU A 12 26.57 1.92 6.07
CA GLU A 12 26.30 3.00 7.01
C GLU A 12 24.99 3.76 6.69
N ASN A 13 24.75 4.04 5.41
CA ASN A 13 23.52 4.69 4.95
C ASN A 13 22.26 3.87 5.27
N VAL A 14 22.35 2.55 5.07
CA VAL A 14 21.25 1.62 5.34
C VAL A 14 21.00 1.55 6.84
N TRP A 15 22.07 1.44 7.64
CA TRP A 15 21.98 1.42 9.09
C TRP A 15 21.33 2.69 9.65
N ASN A 16 21.78 3.86 9.21
CA ASN A 16 21.23 5.15 9.63
C ASN A 16 19.73 5.26 9.30
N THR A 17 19.35 4.80 8.12
CA THR A 17 17.95 4.76 7.69
C THR A 17 17.12 3.84 8.60
N LEU A 18 17.60 2.61 8.84
CA LEU A 18 16.93 1.64 9.72
C LEU A 18 16.79 2.18 11.16
N ALA A 19 17.84 2.78 11.70
CA ALA A 19 17.84 3.37 13.04
C ALA A 19 16.84 4.53 13.15
N LEU A 20 16.78 5.40 12.14
CA LEU A 20 15.84 6.52 12.10
C LEU A 20 14.38 6.02 12.06
N TYR A 21 14.08 5.03 11.22
CA TYR A 21 12.73 4.46 11.15
C TYR A 21 12.35 3.68 12.42
N ALA A 22 13.29 2.94 13.01
CA ALA A 22 13.09 2.25 14.27
C ALA A 22 12.74 3.25 15.39
N LYS A 23 13.49 4.36 15.48
CA LYS A 23 13.23 5.46 16.42
C LYS A 23 11.85 6.08 16.19
N LYS A 24 11.53 6.43 14.93
CA LYS A 24 10.23 7.03 14.57
C LYS A 24 9.05 6.13 14.95
N LYS A 25 9.21 4.82 14.82
CA LYS A 25 8.20 3.81 15.17
C LYS A 25 8.27 3.33 16.63
N LYS A 26 9.16 3.88 17.45
CA LYS A 26 9.40 3.45 18.84
C LYS A 26 9.62 1.94 18.95
N THR A 27 10.39 1.37 18.03
CA THR A 27 10.68 -0.07 17.96
C THR A 27 12.19 -0.32 17.76
N THR A 28 12.60 -1.59 17.70
CA THR A 28 13.99 -1.98 17.43
C THR A 28 14.21 -2.24 15.95
N VAL A 29 15.46 -2.14 15.49
CA VAL A 29 15.83 -2.49 14.10
C VAL A 29 15.45 -3.95 13.79
N GLY A 30 15.65 -4.87 14.72
CA GLY A 30 15.29 -6.28 14.51
C GLY A 30 13.78 -6.53 14.35
N VAL A 31 12.93 -5.76 15.05
CA VAL A 31 11.48 -5.80 14.85
C VAL A 31 11.13 -5.18 13.50
N LEU A 32 11.71 -4.02 13.17
CA LEU A 32 11.49 -3.35 11.89
C LEU A 32 11.82 -4.24 10.70
N VAL A 33 12.94 -4.97 10.75
CA VAL A 33 13.36 -5.91 9.71
C VAL A 33 12.38 -7.08 9.62
N ARG A 34 11.95 -7.67 10.74
CA ARG A 34 10.94 -8.74 10.75
C ARG A 34 9.63 -8.31 10.11
N ASP A 35 9.11 -7.15 10.51
CA ASP A 35 7.87 -6.60 9.97
C ASP A 35 7.99 -6.31 8.47
N ALA A 36 9.15 -5.82 8.02
CA ALA A 36 9.40 -5.56 6.61
C ALA A 36 9.45 -6.85 5.79
N VAL A 37 10.10 -7.90 6.29
CA VAL A 37 10.16 -9.23 5.65
C VAL A 37 8.76 -9.83 5.57
N GLU A 38 8.01 -9.82 6.68
CA GLU A 38 6.64 -10.32 6.70
C GLU A 38 5.76 -9.55 5.71
N LYS A 39 5.84 -8.23 5.71
CA LYS A 39 5.07 -7.43 4.74
C LYS A 39 5.45 -7.70 3.28
N THR A 40 6.72 -7.99 3.01
CA THR A 40 7.22 -8.17 1.64
C THR A 40 6.90 -9.56 1.11
N TYR A 41 7.07 -10.58 1.95
CA TYR A 41 7.02 -11.98 1.54
C TYR A 41 5.76 -12.72 2.00
N SER A 42 5.06 -12.23 3.04
CA SER A 42 3.79 -12.82 3.50
C SER A 42 2.57 -12.29 2.75
N VAL A 43 2.75 -11.50 1.67
CA VAL A 43 1.63 -11.15 0.79
C VAL A 43 1.11 -12.41 0.11
N SER A 44 0.00 -12.93 0.63
CA SER A 44 -0.67 -14.10 0.07
C SER A 44 -0.98 -13.89 -1.42
N ASP A 45 -0.95 -14.96 -2.20
CA ASP A 45 -1.35 -14.91 -3.60
C ASP A 45 -2.77 -14.35 -3.78
N LYS A 46 -3.64 -14.54 -2.78
CA LYS A 46 -4.97 -13.93 -2.70
C LYS A 46 -4.90 -12.39 -2.71
N GLN A 47 -4.05 -11.78 -1.90
CA GLN A 47 -3.88 -10.31 -1.88
C GLN A 47 -3.26 -9.78 -3.18
N LYS A 48 -2.30 -10.51 -3.78
CA LYS A 48 -1.75 -10.16 -5.10
C LYS A 48 -2.82 -10.18 -6.19
N ARG A 49 -3.67 -11.23 -6.21
CA ARG A 49 -4.81 -11.35 -7.13
C ARG A 49 -5.82 -10.21 -6.92
N MET A 50 -6.14 -9.89 -5.67
CA MET A 50 -7.07 -8.81 -5.32
C MET A 50 -6.57 -7.43 -5.78
N MET A 51 -5.29 -7.12 -5.56
CA MET A 51 -4.68 -5.88 -6.07
C MET A 51 -4.67 -5.82 -7.60
N ARG A 52 -4.39 -6.95 -8.28
CA ARG A 52 -4.42 -7.03 -9.74
C ARG A 52 -5.83 -6.80 -10.27
N ALA A 53 -6.84 -7.42 -9.65
CA ALA A 53 -8.25 -7.22 -10.01
C ALA A 53 -8.68 -5.76 -9.81
N HIS A 54 -8.35 -5.14 -8.67
CA HIS A 54 -8.67 -3.73 -8.42
C HIS A 54 -8.04 -2.79 -9.46
N ARG A 55 -6.75 -2.99 -9.80
CA ARG A 55 -6.08 -2.19 -10.85
C ARG A 55 -6.75 -2.35 -12.21
N ASN A 56 -7.17 -3.57 -12.55
CA ASN A 56 -7.86 -3.82 -13.82
C ASN A 56 -9.25 -3.16 -13.83
N ILE A 57 -10.00 -3.24 -12.73
CA ILE A 57 -11.31 -2.57 -12.59
C ILE A 57 -11.15 -1.06 -12.74
N VAL A 58 -10.18 -0.44 -12.05
CA VAL A 58 -9.95 1.01 -12.16
C VAL A 58 -9.56 1.42 -13.59
N LYS A 59 -8.73 0.62 -14.27
CA LYS A 59 -8.35 0.89 -15.67
C LYS A 59 -9.51 0.75 -16.65
N LEU A 60 -10.39 -0.24 -16.44
CA LEU A 60 -11.54 -0.50 -17.30
C LEU A 60 -12.73 0.39 -16.96
N ARG A 61 -12.77 0.97 -15.75
CA ARG A 61 -13.83 1.87 -15.32
C ARG A 61 -13.72 3.17 -16.12
N THR A 62 -14.52 3.27 -17.17
CA THR A 62 -14.88 4.54 -17.80
C THR A 62 -15.60 5.38 -16.74
N VAL A 63 -14.90 6.36 -16.19
CA VAL A 63 -15.53 7.35 -15.31
C VAL A 63 -16.46 8.18 -16.20
N GLY A 64 -17.75 7.87 -16.17
CA GLY A 64 -18.76 8.74 -16.78
C GLY A 64 -18.64 10.13 -16.18
N LYS A 65 -18.61 11.17 -17.02
CA LYS A 65 -18.60 12.57 -16.57
C LYS A 65 -19.78 12.78 -15.61
N SER A 66 -19.59 13.60 -14.57
CA SER A 66 -20.71 13.97 -13.70
C SER A 66 -21.80 14.60 -14.57
N LEU A 67 -23.01 14.04 -14.50
CA LEU A 67 -24.15 14.58 -15.22
C LEU A 67 -24.50 15.95 -14.64
N ASP A 68 -24.69 16.94 -15.50
CA ASP A 68 -25.28 18.22 -15.10
C ASP A 68 -26.80 18.04 -14.96
N TYR A 69 -27.21 17.66 -13.76
CA TYR A 69 -28.62 17.43 -13.44
C TYR A 69 -29.47 18.69 -13.62
N LYS A 70 -28.91 19.89 -13.48
CA LYS A 70 -29.67 21.13 -13.65
C LYS A 70 -30.03 21.34 -15.12
N ALA A 71 -29.06 21.16 -16.02
CA ALA A 71 -29.29 21.24 -17.46
C ALA A 71 -30.31 20.19 -17.93
N LEU A 72 -30.24 18.96 -17.41
CA LEU A 72 -31.19 17.88 -17.74
C LEU A 72 -32.62 18.19 -17.29
N ILE A 73 -32.79 18.75 -16.08
CA ILE A 73 -34.10 19.13 -15.54
C ILE A 73 -34.70 20.30 -16.32
N GLU A 74 -33.89 21.28 -16.70
CA GLU A 74 -34.35 22.43 -17.51
C GLU A 74 -34.80 22.00 -18.90
N GLU A 75 -34.07 21.09 -19.55
CA GLU A 75 -34.46 20.56 -20.87
C GLU A 75 -35.72 19.70 -20.78
N GLY A 76 -35.88 18.93 -19.70
CA GLY A 76 -37.09 18.17 -19.42
C GLY A 76 -38.32 19.02 -19.07
N ARG A 77 -38.14 20.31 -18.71
CA ARG A 77 -39.24 21.26 -18.47
C ARG A 77 -39.72 21.96 -19.74
N LYS A 78 -38.95 21.90 -20.83
CA LYS A 78 -39.32 22.48 -22.14
C LYS A 78 -40.38 21.65 -22.88
N TRP A 79 -40.51 20.37 -22.53
CA TRP A 79 -41.43 19.41 -23.13
C TRP A 79 -42.37 18.86 -22.06
#